data_AF-A0A418FSF1-F1
#
_entry.id   AF-A0A418FSF1-F1
#
_cell.length_a   1.000
_cell.length_b   1.000
_cell.length_c   1.000
_cell.angle_alpha   90.00
_cell.angle_beta   90.00
_cell.angle_gamma   90.00
#
_symmetry.space_group_name_H-M   'P 1'
#
loop_
_entity.id
_entity.type
_entity.pdbx_description
1 polymer ?
#
loop_
_entity_poly.entity_id
_entity_poly.type
_entity_poly.pdbx_seq_one_letter_code
_entity_poly.pdbx_strand_id
1 'polypeptide(L)'
;MDKYIRKLKYRLRELKMQRDAFSLACQGIERDLTDEHAATARAYATAKQELLHVSSRGSDDVARCGDRRGSAGEPSGPVDPSPSSLLLHPSSSKEVSDNEEEDQSVLKTLDSNMQEFVRNAMERSTSQMVAKYQALLAEKEHAQEAQLQTLREYYTHSMSSTTADAWATVTQLQAQTKALETDKTSLGLEFTQLKIDHAALKEELQDFQERVRLQDEENTSAKSFWQ
;
A
#
# COMPACT_ATOMS: atom_id res chain seq x y z
N MET A 1 -24.28 -41.14 35.95
CA MET A 1 -24.31 -40.99 34.48
C MET A 1 -24.53 -39.54 34.02
N ASP A 2 -25.38 -38.74 34.69
CA ASP A 2 -25.74 -37.37 34.26
C ASP A 2 -24.61 -36.33 34.17
N LYS A 3 -23.56 -36.45 35.00
CA LYS A 3 -22.45 -35.48 35.02
C LYS A 3 -21.68 -35.45 33.69
N TYR A 4 -21.49 -36.62 33.06
CA TYR A 4 -20.79 -36.75 31.79
C TYR A 4 -21.64 -36.24 30.62
N ILE A 5 -22.94 -36.53 30.63
CA ILE A 5 -23.90 -36.01 29.64
C ILE A 5 -23.95 -34.48 29.69
N ARG A 6 -23.94 -33.89 30.89
CA ARG A 6 -23.92 -32.44 31.08
C ARG A 6 -22.63 -31.80 30.55
N LYS A 7 -21.47 -32.42 30.83
CA LYS A 7 -20.16 -31.97 30.33
C LYS A 7 -20.08 -32.04 28.81
N LEU A 8 -20.60 -33.11 28.21
CA LEU A 8 -20.64 -33.29 26.76
C LEU A 8 -21.52 -32.24 26.08
N LYS A 9 -22.72 -31.98 26.62
CA LYS A 9 -23.62 -30.91 26.11
C LYS A 9 -22.96 -29.53 26.15
N TYR A 10 -22.18 -29.25 27.20
CA TYR A 10 -21.46 -27.98 27.33
C TYR A 10 -20.36 -27.85 26.26
N ARG A 11 -19.55 -28.90 26.07
CA ARG A 11 -18.51 -28.93 25.02
C ARG A 11 -19.10 -28.84 23.62
N LEU A 12 -20.24 -29.47 23.37
CA LEU A 12 -20.93 -29.37 22.08
C LEU A 12 -21.40 -27.95 21.78
N ARG A 13 -21.91 -27.23 22.81
CA ARG A 13 -22.30 -25.83 22.70
C ARG A 13 -21.09 -24.92 22.45
N GLU A 14 -19.99 -25.17 23.15
CA GLU A 14 -18.74 -24.44 22.96
C GLU A 14 -18.20 -24.60 21.53
N LEU A 15 -18.12 -25.83 21.03
CA LEU A 15 -17.71 -26.12 19.65
C LEU A 15 -18.62 -25.44 18.63
N LYS A 16 -19.93 -25.40 18.88
CA LYS A 16 -20.88 -24.70 18.02
C LYS A 16 -20.59 -23.20 17.98
N MET A 17 -20.35 -22.58 19.14
CA MET A 17 -19.98 -21.17 19.21
C MET A 17 -18.66 -20.87 18.50
N GLN A 18 -17.65 -21.72 18.68
CA GLN A 18 -16.35 -21.56 18.01
C GLN A 18 -16.48 -21.65 16.49
N ARG A 19 -17.28 -22.59 15.98
CA ARG A 19 -17.60 -22.69 14.56
C ARG A 19 -18.29 -21.41 14.06
N ASP A 20 -19.29 -20.92 14.78
CA ASP A 20 -20.05 -19.73 14.36
C ASP A 20 -19.15 -18.48 14.36
N ALA A 21 -18.27 -18.34 15.35
CA ALA A 21 -17.26 -17.28 15.41
C ALA A 21 -16.25 -17.39 14.26
N PHE A 22 -15.79 -18.61 13.94
CA PHE A 22 -14.88 -18.85 12.83
C PHE A 22 -15.53 -18.50 11.48
N SER A 23 -16.78 -18.93 11.24
CA SER A 23 -17.51 -18.57 10.03
C SER A 23 -17.70 -17.06 9.89
N LEU A 24 -17.98 -16.35 10.99
CA LEU A 24 -18.09 -14.89 10.99
C LEU A 24 -16.75 -14.21 10.66
N ALA A 25 -15.64 -14.74 11.20
CA ALA A 25 -14.30 -14.23 10.90
C ALA A 25 -13.94 -14.44 9.42
N CYS A 26 -14.24 -15.59 8.84
CA CYS A 26 -14.05 -15.84 7.41
C CYS A 26 -14.86 -14.86 6.54
N GLN A 27 -16.13 -14.63 6.87
CA GLN A 27 -16.96 -13.64 6.16
C GLN A 27 -16.41 -12.21 6.29
N GLY A 28 -15.85 -11.86 7.46
CA GLY A 28 -15.18 -10.58 7.67
C GLY A 28 -13.97 -10.41 6.76
N ILE A 29 -13.10 -11.41 6.71
CA ILE A 29 -11.90 -11.42 5.85
C ILE A 29 -12.29 -11.33 4.37
N GLU A 30 -13.30 -12.09 3.91
CA GLU A 30 -13.78 -12.03 2.52
C GLU A 30 -14.30 -10.64 2.15
N ARG A 31 -15.04 -10.00 3.06
CA ARG A 31 -15.54 -8.64 2.87
C ARG A 31 -14.39 -7.63 2.81
N ASP A 32 -13.47 -7.69 3.78
CA ASP A 32 -12.35 -6.75 3.86
C ASP A 32 -11.44 -6.87 2.62
N LEU A 33 -11.21 -8.10 2.13
CA LEU A 33 -10.48 -8.34 0.88
C LEU A 33 -11.22 -7.78 -0.35
N THR A 34 -12.55 -7.85 -0.36
CA THR A 34 -13.39 -7.28 -1.43
C THR A 34 -13.33 -5.75 -1.41
N ASP A 35 -13.40 -5.14 -0.23
CA ASP A 35 -13.31 -3.70 -0.04
C ASP A 35 -11.93 -3.16 -0.44
N GLU A 36 -10.86 -3.89 -0.12
CA GLU A 36 -9.50 -3.54 -0.52
C GLU A 36 -9.32 -3.62 -2.04
N HIS A 37 -9.81 -4.67 -2.69
CA HIS A 37 -9.82 -4.75 -4.16
C HIS A 37 -10.61 -3.60 -4.80
N ALA A 38 -11.78 -3.27 -4.24
CA ALA A 38 -12.59 -2.15 -4.72
C ALA A 38 -11.91 -0.79 -4.51
N ALA A 39 -11.17 -0.61 -3.42
CA ALA A 39 -10.38 0.59 -3.15
C ALA A 39 -9.21 0.72 -4.13
N THR A 40 -8.47 -0.37 -4.36
CA THR A 40 -7.37 -0.42 -5.33
C THR A 40 -7.85 -0.17 -6.75
N ALA A 41 -8.99 -0.75 -7.16
CA ALA A 41 -9.58 -0.50 -8.47
C ALA A 41 -9.98 0.98 -8.65
N ARG A 42 -10.54 1.61 -7.61
CA ARG A 42 -10.83 3.05 -7.60
C ARG A 42 -9.57 3.90 -7.70
N ALA A 43 -8.53 3.58 -6.92
CA ALA A 43 -7.25 4.28 -6.97
C ALA A 43 -6.60 4.19 -8.36
N TYR A 44 -6.64 3.00 -8.99
CA TYR A 44 -6.14 2.80 -10.34
C TYR A 44 -6.94 3.60 -11.40
N ALA A 45 -8.27 3.62 -11.27
CA ALA A 45 -9.13 4.41 -12.15
C ALA A 45 -8.83 5.92 -12.02
N THR A 46 -8.65 6.42 -10.79
CA THR A 46 -8.26 7.82 -10.53
C THR A 46 -6.88 8.13 -11.12
N ALA A 47 -5.87 7.29 -10.86
CA ALA A 47 -4.53 7.49 -11.41
C ALA A 47 -4.52 7.51 -12.94
N LYS A 48 -5.32 6.64 -13.58
CA LYS A 48 -5.51 6.65 -15.03
C LYS A 48 -6.17 7.95 -15.53
N GLN A 49 -7.15 8.47 -14.81
CA GLN A 49 -7.82 9.71 -15.17
C GLN A 49 -6.91 10.94 -15.00
N GLU A 50 -6.10 11.00 -13.94
CA GLU A 50 -5.10 12.05 -13.75
C GLU A 50 -4.06 12.05 -14.87
N LEU A 51 -3.60 10.87 -15.30
CA LEU A 51 -2.64 10.75 -16.41
C LEU A 51 -3.23 11.24 -17.75
N LEU A 52 -4.52 10.97 -18.00
CA LEU A 52 -5.23 11.49 -19.18
C LEU A 52 -5.47 13.00 -19.11
N HIS A 53 -5.82 13.55 -17.94
CA HIS A 53 -5.99 14.99 -17.76
C HIS A 53 -4.68 15.77 -17.91
N VAL A 54 -3.55 15.24 -17.43
CA VAL A 54 -2.23 15.84 -17.64
C VAL A 54 -1.82 15.80 -19.13
N SER A 55 -2.18 14.75 -19.86
CA SER A 55 -1.95 14.66 -21.30
C SER A 55 -2.85 15.60 -22.12
N SER A 56 -4.04 15.94 -21.63
CA SER A 56 -4.98 16.86 -22.31
C SER A 56 -4.70 18.34 -21.98
N ARG A 57 -4.21 18.66 -20.78
CA ARG A 57 -3.86 20.03 -20.37
C ARG A 57 -2.59 20.59 -21.01
N GLY A 58 -1.78 19.74 -21.65
CA GLY A 58 -0.63 20.17 -22.45
C GLY A 58 -1.01 20.78 -23.81
N SER A 59 -2.30 20.76 -24.22
CA SER A 59 -2.72 21.17 -25.57
C SER A 59 -3.77 22.29 -25.63
N ASP A 60 -4.44 22.68 -24.54
CA ASP A 60 -5.65 23.54 -24.63
C ASP A 60 -5.63 24.87 -23.84
N ASP A 61 -4.56 25.23 -23.11
CA ASP A 61 -4.54 26.45 -22.27
C ASP A 61 -4.12 27.76 -23.00
N VAL A 62 -4.23 27.85 -24.33
CA VAL A 62 -3.99 29.09 -25.11
C VAL A 62 -5.27 29.69 -25.71
N ALA A 63 -6.46 29.17 -25.42
CA ALA A 63 -7.69 29.67 -26.03
C ALA A 63 -8.83 29.91 -25.02
N ARG A 64 -8.66 30.85 -24.08
CA ARG A 64 -9.81 31.62 -23.55
C ARG A 64 -9.42 32.93 -22.87
N CYS A 65 -9.44 34.01 -23.65
CA CYS A 65 -9.72 35.35 -23.14
C CYS A 65 -11.12 35.36 -22.47
N GLY A 66 -11.23 35.93 -21.28
CA GLY A 66 -12.52 36.16 -20.63
C GLY A 66 -12.44 36.63 -19.17
N ASP A 67 -11.98 37.87 -18.98
CA ASP A 67 -12.49 38.87 -18.02
C ASP A 67 -12.52 38.64 -16.47
N ARG A 68 -11.97 39.66 -15.78
CA ARG A 68 -12.28 40.20 -14.41
C ARG A 68 -11.55 39.70 -13.13
N ARG A 69 -10.60 40.56 -12.71
CA ARG A 69 -10.57 41.40 -11.46
C ARG A 69 -9.93 40.86 -10.15
N GLY A 70 -8.90 41.60 -9.68
CA GLY A 70 -8.40 41.71 -8.28
C GLY A 70 -6.88 41.55 -8.16
N SER A 71 -6.00 42.56 -8.26
CA SER A 71 -5.73 43.75 -7.41
C SER A 71 -5.08 43.48 -6.04
N ALA A 72 -3.74 43.61 -5.97
CA ALA A 72 -2.90 44.16 -4.87
C ALA A 72 -1.44 43.73 -5.11
N GLY A 73 -0.38 44.55 -5.09
CA GLY A 73 -0.20 45.99 -4.89
C GLY A 73 1.27 46.34 -5.22
N GLU A 74 1.50 47.58 -5.66
CA GLU A 74 2.83 48.19 -5.88
C GLU A 74 3.50 48.60 -4.54
N PRO A 75 4.74 49.14 -4.58
CA PRO A 75 4.81 50.61 -4.51
C PRO A 75 5.86 51.28 -5.43
N SER A 76 5.40 52.35 -6.10
CA SER A 76 5.97 53.69 -6.42
C SER A 76 7.48 53.94 -6.26
N GLY A 77 8.23 54.69 -7.09
CA GLY A 77 8.04 55.71 -8.15
C GLY A 77 9.43 56.39 -8.37
N PRO A 78 9.61 57.60 -8.99
CA PRO A 78 8.61 58.50 -9.57
C PRO A 78 8.98 59.23 -10.90
N VAL A 79 7.94 59.91 -11.43
CA VAL A 79 7.87 61.13 -12.26
C VAL A 79 8.33 61.17 -13.73
N ASP A 80 7.32 61.30 -14.59
CA ASP A 80 7.31 62.02 -15.87
C ASP A 80 7.18 63.55 -15.60
N PRO A 81 7.60 64.43 -16.53
CA PRO A 81 6.60 64.91 -17.49
C PRO A 81 7.13 65.14 -18.93
N SER A 82 6.31 64.72 -19.91
CA SER A 82 6.24 65.29 -21.28
C SER A 82 6.08 66.83 -21.27
N PRO A 83 6.29 67.63 -22.37
CA PRO A 83 6.14 67.29 -23.80
C PRO A 83 7.09 68.04 -24.80
N SER A 84 6.82 67.82 -26.10
CA SER A 84 7.04 68.75 -27.23
C SER A 84 8.40 68.80 -27.95
N SER A 85 8.42 68.13 -29.10
CA SER A 85 8.69 68.71 -30.43
C SER A 85 9.45 70.04 -30.47
N LEU A 86 10.74 69.99 -30.80
CA LEU A 86 11.43 71.11 -31.44
C LEU A 86 12.15 70.63 -32.70
N LEU A 87 11.52 70.94 -33.83
CA LEU A 87 12.17 71.12 -35.12
C LEU A 87 13.27 72.16 -34.96
N LEU A 88 14.52 71.78 -35.18
CA LEU A 88 15.60 72.72 -35.50
C LEU A 88 16.50 72.05 -36.54
N HIS A 89 16.44 72.59 -37.75
CA HIS A 89 17.42 72.39 -38.80
C HIS A 89 18.84 72.64 -38.27
N PRO A 90 19.84 72.05 -38.93
CA PRO A 90 21.03 72.82 -39.25
C PRO A 90 21.22 72.88 -40.76
N SER A 91 21.19 74.11 -41.27
CA SER A 91 21.93 74.47 -42.47
C SER A 91 23.26 75.02 -41.99
N SER A 92 24.40 74.50 -42.44
CA SER A 92 25.52 75.30 -42.96
C SER A 92 26.78 74.47 -43.19
N SER A 93 27.41 74.79 -44.32
CA SER A 93 28.85 74.75 -44.62
C SER A 93 29.57 73.42 -44.77
N LYS A 94 29.80 73.11 -46.05
CA LYS A 94 30.96 72.38 -46.56
C LYS A 94 32.25 73.00 -46.02
N GLU A 95 33.05 72.23 -45.29
CA GLU A 95 34.51 72.33 -45.32
C GLU A 95 35.07 70.92 -45.42
N VAL A 96 35.93 70.72 -46.42
CA VAL A 96 36.64 69.49 -46.71
C VAL A 96 37.77 69.35 -45.68
N SER A 97 37.84 68.19 -45.00
CA SER A 97 39.07 67.74 -44.34
C SER A 97 39.15 66.22 -44.42
N ASP A 98 40.27 65.73 -44.92
CA ASP A 98 40.59 64.36 -45.37
C ASP A 98 40.58 63.27 -44.27
N ASN A 99 39.69 63.34 -43.27
CA ASN A 99 39.59 62.38 -42.16
C ASN A 99 38.24 61.63 -42.05
N GLU A 100 37.30 61.83 -42.98
CA GLU A 100 35.96 61.23 -42.89
C GLU A 100 35.95 59.69 -43.05
N GLU A 101 36.95 59.11 -43.71
CA GLU A 101 37.06 57.65 -43.88
C GLU A 101 37.49 56.93 -42.59
N GLU A 102 38.39 57.53 -41.81
CA GLU A 102 38.80 56.99 -40.50
C GLU A 102 37.65 57.08 -39.49
N ASP A 103 36.94 58.21 -39.42
CA ASP A 103 35.77 58.38 -38.55
C ASP A 103 34.62 57.44 -38.92
N GLN A 104 34.38 57.20 -40.22
CA GLN A 104 33.43 56.15 -40.65
C GLN A 104 33.90 54.74 -40.30
N SER A 105 35.20 54.45 -40.37
CA SER A 105 35.73 53.14 -39.99
C SER A 105 35.58 52.91 -38.48
N VAL A 106 35.85 53.92 -37.67
CA VAL A 106 35.70 53.87 -36.21
C VAL A 106 34.23 53.70 -35.84
N LEU A 107 33.31 54.44 -36.48
CA LEU A 107 31.88 54.25 -36.27
C LEU A 107 31.40 52.84 -36.66
N LYS A 108 31.85 52.31 -37.80
CA LYS A 108 31.51 50.94 -38.25
C LYS A 108 32.07 49.87 -37.30
N THR A 109 33.26 50.09 -36.76
CA THR A 109 33.88 49.18 -35.80
C THR A 109 33.16 49.23 -34.46
N LEU A 110 32.74 50.42 -34.01
CA LEU A 110 31.94 50.58 -32.79
C LEU A 110 30.55 49.95 -32.93
N ASP A 111 29.89 50.14 -34.07
CA ASP A 111 28.59 49.52 -34.37
C ASP A 111 28.70 47.99 -34.42
N SER A 112 29.76 47.45 -35.06
CA SER A 112 30.05 46.02 -35.07
C SER A 112 30.29 45.45 -33.66
N ASN A 113 31.07 46.16 -32.83
CA ASN A 113 31.33 45.77 -31.45
C ASN A 113 30.05 45.79 -30.59
N MET A 114 29.17 46.76 -30.81
CA MET A 114 27.90 46.89 -30.08
C MET A 114 26.89 45.82 -30.52
N GLN A 115 26.85 45.48 -31.82
CA GLN A 115 26.10 44.33 -32.32
C GLN A 115 26.61 43.01 -31.73
N GLU A 116 27.94 42.84 -31.62
CA GLU A 116 28.52 41.67 -30.95
C GLU A 116 28.18 41.59 -29.47
N PHE A 117 28.21 42.72 -28.77
CA PHE A 117 27.80 42.77 -27.36
C PHE A 117 26.35 42.32 -27.18
N VAL A 118 25.43 42.85 -27.97
CA VAL A 118 24.01 42.49 -27.91
C VAL A 118 23.80 41.01 -28.28
N ARG A 119 24.48 40.52 -29.32
CA ARG A 119 24.46 39.10 -29.72
C ARG A 119 24.91 38.20 -28.56
N ASN A 120 26.06 38.50 -27.96
CA ASN A 120 26.61 37.75 -26.84
C ASN A 120 25.70 37.82 -25.59
N ALA A 121 25.06 38.96 -25.33
CA ALA A 121 24.12 39.11 -24.23
C ALA A 121 22.85 38.25 -24.45
N MET A 122 22.30 38.24 -25.67
CA MET A 122 21.17 37.39 -26.02
C MET A 122 21.52 35.90 -25.98
N GLU A 123 22.71 35.52 -26.45
CA GLU A 123 23.19 34.13 -26.42
C GLU A 123 23.35 33.62 -24.98
N ARG A 124 23.93 34.44 -24.10
CA ARG A 124 24.01 34.11 -22.65
C ARG A 124 22.64 34.01 -22.01
N SER A 125 21.73 34.93 -22.30
CA SER A 125 20.35 34.91 -21.79
C SER A 125 19.63 33.63 -22.22
N THR A 126 19.73 33.28 -23.49
CA THR A 126 19.15 32.05 -24.06
C THR A 126 19.76 30.81 -23.42
N SER A 127 21.09 30.76 -23.31
CA SER A 127 21.80 29.64 -22.68
C SER A 127 21.40 29.46 -21.21
N GLN A 128 21.25 30.56 -20.46
CA GLN A 128 20.82 30.53 -19.07
C GLN A 128 19.37 30.06 -18.94
N MET A 129 18.49 30.46 -19.87
CA MET A 129 17.11 29.99 -19.91
C MET A 129 17.04 28.48 -20.20
N VAL A 130 17.77 27.99 -21.20
CA VAL A 130 17.85 26.55 -21.52
C VAL A 130 18.39 25.75 -20.34
N ALA A 131 19.45 26.24 -19.69
CA ALA A 131 20.01 25.58 -18.50
C ALA A 131 18.99 25.49 -17.35
N LYS A 132 18.20 26.55 -17.12
CA LYS A 132 17.12 26.53 -16.11
C LYS A 132 16.04 25.50 -16.44
N TYR A 133 15.61 25.41 -17.71
CA TYR A 133 14.62 24.41 -18.11
C TYR A 133 15.15 22.98 -17.99
N GLN A 134 16.42 22.74 -18.36
CA GLN A 134 17.05 21.43 -18.19
C GLN A 134 17.18 21.04 -16.72
N ALA A 135 17.57 21.98 -15.85
CA ALA A 135 17.63 21.74 -14.41
C ALA A 135 16.25 21.41 -13.82
N LEU A 136 15.21 22.13 -14.23
CA LEU A 136 13.84 21.90 -13.77
C LEU A 136 13.29 20.54 -14.23
N LEU A 137 13.63 20.10 -15.45
CA LEU A 137 13.28 18.76 -15.93
C LEU A 137 14.00 17.68 -15.12
N ALA A 138 15.31 17.82 -14.89
CA ALA A 138 16.09 16.88 -14.10
C ALA A 138 15.60 16.79 -12.65
N GLU A 139 15.24 17.91 -12.03
CA GLU A 139 14.67 17.95 -10.68
C GLU A 139 13.33 17.22 -10.62
N LYS A 140 12.46 17.42 -11.61
CA LYS A 140 11.17 16.72 -11.69
C LYS A 140 11.35 15.21 -11.86
N GLU A 141 12.26 14.78 -12.75
CA GLU A 141 12.58 13.37 -12.95
C GLU A 141 13.13 12.73 -11.67
N HIS A 142 14.04 13.42 -10.98
CA HIS A 142 14.59 12.95 -9.71
C HIS A 142 13.52 12.85 -8.61
N ALA A 143 12.63 13.83 -8.52
CA ALA A 143 11.52 13.80 -7.56
C ALA A 143 10.55 12.62 -7.84
N GLN A 144 10.25 12.36 -9.11
CA GLN A 144 9.42 11.24 -9.52
C GLN A 144 10.09 9.90 -9.21
N GLU A 145 11.38 9.74 -9.49
CA GLU A 145 12.10 8.50 -9.18
C GLU A 145 12.19 8.27 -7.67
N ALA A 146 12.37 9.31 -6.86
CA ALA A 146 12.34 9.21 -5.40
C ALA A 146 10.95 8.72 -4.88
N GLN A 147 9.86 9.20 -5.48
CA GLN A 147 8.51 8.71 -5.14
C GLN A 147 8.32 7.24 -5.57
N LEU A 148 8.81 6.85 -6.74
CA LEU A 148 8.75 5.45 -7.17
C LEU A 148 9.58 4.55 -6.27
N GLN A 149 10.75 5.01 -5.83
CA GLN A 149 11.61 4.26 -4.92
C GLN A 149 10.95 4.02 -3.56
N THR A 150 10.35 5.06 -2.95
CA THR A 150 9.62 4.90 -1.69
C THR A 150 8.43 3.96 -1.83
N LEU A 151 7.72 3.99 -2.96
CA LEU A 151 6.62 3.07 -3.23
C LEU A 151 7.11 1.62 -3.39
N ARG A 152 8.22 1.40 -4.10
CA ARG A 152 8.85 0.07 -4.23
C ARG A 152 9.26 -0.48 -2.87
N GLU A 153 9.89 0.35 -2.03
CA GLU A 153 10.31 -0.04 -0.68
C GLU A 153 9.10 -0.38 0.21
N TYR A 154 8.06 0.45 0.18
CA TYR A 154 6.82 0.21 0.92
C TYR A 154 6.17 -1.13 0.55
N TYR A 155 5.96 -1.38 -0.75
CA TYR A 155 5.34 -2.63 -1.19
C TYR A 155 6.24 -3.84 -0.93
N THR A 156 7.55 -3.72 -1.12
CA THR A 156 8.49 -4.79 -0.83
C THR A 156 8.45 -5.15 0.65
N HIS A 157 8.46 -4.14 1.53
CA HIS A 157 8.41 -4.35 2.97
C HIS A 157 7.07 -4.94 3.42
N SER A 158 5.96 -4.37 2.96
CA SER A 158 4.61 -4.84 3.28
C SER A 158 4.42 -6.29 2.83
N MET A 159 4.73 -6.62 1.58
CA MET A 159 4.63 -7.99 1.06
C MET A 159 5.54 -8.95 1.82
N SER A 160 6.80 -8.55 2.09
CA SER A 160 7.73 -9.42 2.81
C SER A 160 7.28 -9.69 4.25
N SER A 161 6.81 -8.67 4.98
CA SER A 161 6.35 -8.83 6.36
C SER A 161 5.12 -9.69 6.44
N THR A 162 4.08 -9.36 5.66
CA THR A 162 2.82 -10.12 5.65
C THR A 162 3.04 -11.56 5.20
N THR A 163 3.92 -11.79 4.22
CA THR A 163 4.27 -13.15 3.78
C THR A 163 4.99 -13.92 4.88
N ALA A 164 5.93 -13.30 5.59
CA ALA A 164 6.64 -13.95 6.70
C ALA A 164 5.69 -14.33 7.86
N ASP A 165 4.80 -13.42 8.26
CA ASP A 165 3.83 -13.65 9.32
C ASP A 165 2.82 -14.75 8.94
N ALA A 166 2.36 -14.76 7.68
CA ALA A 166 1.50 -15.81 7.15
C ALA A 166 2.19 -17.18 7.18
N TRP A 167 3.46 -17.25 6.75
CA TRP A 167 4.24 -18.49 6.78
C TRP A 167 4.49 -18.99 8.21
N ALA A 168 4.77 -18.10 9.15
CA ALA A 168 4.90 -18.45 10.56
C ALA A 168 3.60 -19.06 11.11
N THR A 169 2.46 -18.45 10.78
CA THR A 169 1.13 -18.93 11.19
C THR A 169 0.81 -20.30 10.58
N VAL A 170 1.08 -20.51 9.29
CA VAL A 170 0.89 -21.81 8.62
C VAL A 170 1.74 -22.88 9.27
N THR A 171 2.99 -22.58 9.58
CA THR A 171 3.91 -23.52 10.24
C THR A 171 3.41 -23.89 11.64
N GLN A 172 2.90 -22.93 12.40
CA GLN A 172 2.32 -23.16 13.72
C GLN A 172 1.06 -24.02 13.64
N LEU A 173 0.15 -23.73 12.71
CA LEU A 173 -1.07 -24.52 12.50
C LEU A 173 -0.75 -25.95 12.06
N GLN A 174 0.27 -26.14 11.23
CA GLN A 174 0.73 -27.47 10.82
C GLN A 174 1.30 -28.25 12.01
N ALA A 175 2.06 -27.60 12.89
CA ALA A 175 2.56 -28.21 14.12
C ALA A 175 1.42 -28.61 15.07
N GLN A 176 0.44 -27.73 15.27
CA GLN A 176 -0.76 -28.02 16.08
C GLN A 176 -1.58 -29.17 15.52
N THR A 177 -1.75 -29.24 14.19
CA THR A 177 -2.48 -30.33 13.53
C THR A 177 -1.79 -31.67 13.78
N LYS A 178 -0.46 -31.71 13.67
CA LYS A 178 0.30 -32.93 13.99
C LYS A 178 0.13 -33.35 15.45
N ALA A 179 0.19 -32.41 16.39
CA ALA A 179 -0.03 -32.68 17.81
C ALA A 179 -1.46 -33.20 18.09
N LEU A 180 -2.47 -32.62 17.44
CA LEU A 180 -3.86 -33.08 17.58
C LEU A 180 -4.08 -34.48 17.00
N GLU A 181 -3.44 -34.82 15.88
CA GLU A 181 -3.50 -36.19 15.35
C GLU A 181 -2.81 -37.18 16.29
N THR A 182 -1.67 -36.82 16.89
CA THR A 182 -1.05 -37.70 17.91
C THR A 182 -1.96 -37.89 19.13
N ASP A 183 -2.57 -36.82 19.65
CA ASP A 183 -3.48 -36.91 20.79
C ASP A 183 -4.72 -37.76 20.47
N LYS A 184 -5.28 -37.62 19.27
CA LYS A 184 -6.40 -38.41 18.78
C LYS A 184 -6.05 -39.90 18.69
N THR A 185 -4.86 -40.24 18.19
CA THR A 185 -4.40 -41.64 18.17
C THR A 185 -4.22 -42.20 19.57
N SER A 186 -3.62 -41.43 20.49
CA SER A 186 -3.44 -41.81 21.89
C SER A 186 -4.78 -42.07 22.58
N LEU A 187 -5.74 -41.15 22.44
CA LEU A 187 -7.08 -41.28 23.01
C LEU A 187 -7.83 -42.47 22.41
N GLY A 188 -7.63 -42.74 21.11
CA GLY A 188 -8.16 -43.93 20.44
C GLY A 188 -7.66 -45.22 21.08
N LEU A 189 -6.36 -45.30 21.36
CA LEU A 189 -5.74 -46.45 22.03
C LEU A 189 -6.24 -46.62 23.47
N GLU A 190 -6.29 -45.54 24.25
CA GLU A 190 -6.85 -45.58 25.62
C GLU A 190 -8.31 -46.05 25.62
N PHE A 191 -9.11 -45.60 24.66
CA PHE A 191 -10.49 -46.03 24.54
C PHE A 191 -10.61 -47.52 24.16
N THR A 192 -9.74 -48.02 23.28
CA THR A 192 -9.70 -49.46 22.97
C THR A 192 -9.28 -50.28 24.17
N GLN A 193 -8.30 -49.82 24.96
CA GLN A 193 -7.88 -50.49 26.18
C GLN A 193 -9.02 -50.55 27.20
N LEU A 194 -9.70 -49.42 27.42
CA LEU A 194 -10.83 -49.35 28.35
C LEU A 194 -11.96 -50.31 27.95
N LYS A 195 -12.20 -50.51 26.65
CA LYS A 195 -13.16 -51.51 26.16
C LYS A 195 -12.74 -52.93 26.50
N ILE A 196 -11.47 -53.25 26.37
CA ILE A 196 -10.91 -54.55 26.73
C ILE A 196 -11.08 -54.78 28.23
N ASP A 197 -10.66 -53.82 29.05
CA ASP A 197 -10.78 -53.92 30.52
C ASP A 197 -12.24 -54.06 30.96
N HIS A 198 -13.16 -53.31 30.32
CA HIS A 198 -14.58 -53.42 30.61
C HIS A 198 -15.15 -54.79 30.25
N ALA A 199 -14.72 -55.38 29.12
CA ALA A 199 -15.15 -56.73 28.73
C ALA A 199 -14.62 -57.79 29.71
N ALA A 200 -13.35 -57.69 30.12
CA ALA A 200 -12.73 -58.59 31.09
C ALA A 200 -13.45 -58.53 32.45
N LEU A 201 -13.70 -57.33 32.98
CA LEU A 201 -14.44 -57.16 34.24
C LEU A 201 -15.88 -57.69 34.16
N LYS A 202 -16.51 -57.61 32.99
CA LYS A 202 -17.86 -58.14 32.79
C LYS A 202 -17.84 -59.67 32.83
N GLU A 203 -16.83 -60.30 32.25
CA GLU A 203 -16.63 -61.76 32.30
C GLU A 203 -16.32 -62.21 33.74
N GLU A 204 -15.40 -61.54 34.45
CA GLU A 204 -15.11 -61.83 35.87
C GLU A 204 -16.34 -61.69 36.77
N LEU A 205 -17.19 -60.69 36.49
CA LEU A 205 -18.44 -60.51 37.23
C LEU A 205 -19.42 -61.66 36.97
N GLN A 206 -19.51 -62.15 35.74
CA GLN A 206 -20.34 -63.31 35.40
C GLN A 206 -19.81 -64.58 36.08
N ASP A 207 -18.50 -64.82 36.04
CA ASP A 207 -17.87 -65.94 36.73
C ASP A 207 -18.08 -65.88 38.25
N PHE A 208 -17.99 -64.68 38.84
CA PHE A 208 -18.30 -64.49 40.25
C PHE A 208 -19.76 -64.79 40.57
N GLN A 209 -20.70 -64.31 39.76
CA GLN A 209 -22.13 -64.60 39.93
C GLN A 209 -22.42 -66.10 39.83
N GLU A 210 -21.80 -66.81 38.90
CA GLU A 210 -21.98 -68.26 38.76
C GLU A 210 -21.38 -69.03 39.94
N ARG A 211 -20.19 -68.63 40.43
CA ARG A 211 -19.61 -69.21 41.66
C ARG A 211 -20.51 -69.03 42.87
N VAL A 212 -21.10 -67.85 43.05
CA VAL A 212 -22.06 -67.59 44.13
C VAL A 212 -23.30 -68.47 43.98
N ARG A 213 -23.85 -68.57 42.76
CA ARG A 213 -25.01 -69.41 42.45
C ARG A 213 -24.76 -70.88 42.80
N LEU A 214 -23.62 -71.43 42.38
CA LEU A 214 -23.23 -72.82 42.68
C LEU A 214 -23.02 -73.04 44.19
N GLN A 215 -22.42 -72.08 44.89
CA GLN A 215 -22.25 -72.16 46.34
C GLN A 215 -23.58 -72.16 47.09
N ASP A 216 -24.56 -71.39 46.63
CA ASP A 216 -25.93 -71.40 47.19
C ASP A 216 -26.64 -72.75 46.93
N GLU A 217 -26.45 -73.35 45.75
CA GLU A 217 -26.94 -74.70 45.45
C GLU A 217 -26.30 -75.76 46.35
N GLU A 218 -24.98 -75.71 46.56
CA GLU A 218 -24.28 -76.63 47.46
C GLU A 218 -24.76 -76.47 48.91
N ASN A 219 -24.89 -75.23 49.40
CA ASN A 219 -25.36 -74.95 50.75
C ASN A 219 -26.82 -75.40 50.98
N THR A 220 -27.69 -75.25 49.98
CA THR A 220 -29.08 -75.72 50.08
C THR A 220 -29.17 -77.24 50.04
N SER A 221 -28.39 -77.90 49.18
CA SER A 221 -28.30 -79.36 49.13
C SER A 221 -27.69 -79.96 50.41
N ALA A 222 -26.69 -79.31 51.00
CA ALA A 222 -26.09 -79.75 52.26
C ALA A 222 -27.08 -79.64 53.43
N LYS A 223 -27.90 -78.58 53.46
CA LYS A 223 -28.94 -78.41 54.49
C LYS A 223 -30.04 -79.46 54.39
N SER A 224 -30.47 -79.83 53.19
CA SER A 224 -31.49 -80.86 53.00
C SER A 224 -31.00 -82.29 53.25
N PHE A 225 -29.69 -82.54 53.15
CA PHE A 225 -29.10 -83.86 53.46
C PHE A 225 -29.12 -84.22 54.96
N TRP A 226 -29.09 -83.23 55.86
CA TRP A 226 -29.08 -83.42 57.31
C TRP A 226 -30.47 -83.31 57.98
N GLN A 227 -31.54 -83.11 57.20
CA GLN A 227 -32.93 -83.14 57.66
C GLN A 227 -33.59 -84.47 57.31
#